data_AF-A0A2H6EGX4-F1
#
_entry.id   AF-A0A2H6EGX4-F1
#
_cell.length_a   1.000
_cell.length_b   1.000
_cell.length_c   1.000
_cell.angle_alpha   90.00
_cell.angle_beta   90.00
_cell.angle_gamma   90.00
#
_symmetry.space_group_name_H-M   'P 1'
#
loop_
_entity.id
_entity.type
_entity.pdbx_description
1 polymer ?
#
loop_
_entity_poly.entity_id
_entity_poly.type
_entity_poly.pdbx_seq_one_letter_code
_entity_poly.pdbx_strand_id
1 'polypeptide(L)'
;MEDVCSSFADGLAVSAEDNFLNKEGIKTCHQIKGDTGMSVKYIQGVVRIPEDFRRVKTIVKKENGVEITSFSGKVVFTKVDTGFLS
;
A
#
# COMPACT_ATOMS: atom_id res chain seq x y z
N MET A 1 -18.86 6.36 3.34
CA MET A 1 -17.67 6.78 2.57
C MET A 1 -16.68 5.61 2.57
N GLU A 2 -16.53 4.91 1.45
CA GLU A 2 -15.62 3.74 1.31
C GLU A 2 -14.15 4.14 1.08
N ASP A 3 -13.85 5.44 1.04
CA ASP A 3 -12.49 5.99 0.91
C ASP A 3 -11.48 5.49 1.99
N VAL A 4 -11.99 4.83 3.04
CA VAL A 4 -11.20 4.20 4.12
C VAL A 4 -11.38 2.68 4.20
N CYS A 5 -11.90 2.03 3.16
CA CYS A 5 -12.31 0.62 3.18
C CYS A 5 -13.27 0.30 4.34
N SER A 6 -14.25 1.18 4.61
CA SER A 6 -15.09 1.10 5.81
C SER A 6 -15.87 -0.21 5.94
N SER A 7 -16.37 -0.77 4.83
CA SER A 7 -17.07 -2.07 4.83
C SER A 7 -16.13 -3.24 5.18
N PHE A 8 -14.82 -3.09 5.05
CA PHE A 8 -13.84 -4.11 5.46
C PHE A 8 -13.73 -4.24 6.98
N ALA A 9 -14.08 -3.19 7.74
CA ALA A 9 -14.12 -3.26 9.20
C ALA A 9 -15.15 -4.29 9.70
N ASP A 10 -16.22 -4.50 8.93
CA ASP A 10 -17.26 -5.49 9.21
C ASP A 10 -16.93 -6.89 8.65
N GLY A 11 -15.78 -7.02 7.98
CA GLY A 11 -15.24 -8.27 7.46
C GLY A 11 -15.17 -8.35 5.94
N LEU A 12 -14.36 -9.28 5.45
CA LEU A 12 -14.10 -9.46 4.02
C LEU A 12 -15.38 -9.75 3.21
N ALA A 13 -16.27 -10.60 3.72
CA ALA A 13 -17.51 -10.95 3.03
C ALA A 13 -18.40 -9.72 2.84
N VAL A 14 -18.62 -8.95 3.90
CA VAL A 14 -19.40 -7.71 3.88
C VAL A 14 -18.79 -6.67 2.95
N SER A 15 -17.46 -6.60 2.90
CA SER A 15 -16.75 -5.70 1.99
C SER A 15 -16.80 -6.11 0.52
N ALA A 16 -16.96 -7.40 0.23
CA ALA A 16 -16.93 -7.95 -1.12
C ALA A 16 -18.33 -8.08 -1.75
N GLU A 17 -19.37 -8.19 -0.91
CA GLU A 17 -20.76 -8.25 -1.32
C GLU A 17 -21.35 -6.87 -1.66
N ASP A 18 -22.54 -6.86 -2.27
CA ASP A 18 -23.23 -5.63 -2.63
C ASP A 18 -23.54 -4.77 -1.41
N ASN A 19 -22.95 -3.59 -1.37
CA ASN A 19 -23.15 -2.59 -0.32
C ASN A 19 -23.88 -1.35 -0.85
N PHE A 20 -23.99 -0.30 -0.04
CA PHE A 20 -24.72 0.92 -0.42
C PHE A 20 -24.15 1.60 -1.68
N LEU A 21 -22.85 1.49 -1.94
CA LEU A 21 -22.21 2.06 -3.13
C LEU A 21 -22.53 1.27 -4.38
N ASN A 22 -22.60 -0.07 -4.28
CA ASN A 22 -23.05 -0.93 -5.38
C ASN A 22 -24.50 -0.57 -5.78
N LYS A 23 -25.36 -0.25 -4.81
CA LYS A 23 -26.74 0.20 -5.05
C LYS A 23 -26.82 1.55 -5.77
N GLU A 24 -25.80 2.40 -5.64
CA GLU A 24 -25.65 3.64 -6.40
C GLU A 24 -24.94 3.44 -7.76
N GLY A 25 -24.63 2.19 -8.13
CA GLY A 25 -23.97 1.83 -9.38
C GLY A 25 -22.45 2.00 -9.35
N ILE A 26 -21.85 2.26 -8.18
CA ILE A 26 -20.41 2.39 -8.01
C ILE A 26 -19.81 1.00 -7.79
N LYS A 27 -18.84 0.62 -8.62
CA LYS A 27 -18.11 -0.65 -8.47
C LYS A 27 -17.09 -0.54 -7.36
N THR A 28 -17.18 -1.42 -6.36
CA THR A 28 -16.33 -1.45 -5.17
C THR A 28 -15.20 -2.49 -5.25
N CYS A 29 -15.26 -3.40 -6.23
CA CYS A 29 -14.26 -4.45 -6.44
C CYS A 29 -13.98 -4.73 -7.93
N HIS A 30 -12.82 -5.30 -8.21
CA HIS A 30 -12.46 -5.79 -9.54
C HIS A 30 -12.95 -7.23 -9.74
N GLN A 31 -13.61 -7.51 -10.86
CA GLN A 31 -13.88 -8.89 -11.29
C GLN A 31 -12.73 -9.38 -12.16
N ILE A 32 -12.00 -10.39 -11.66
CA ILE A 32 -10.91 -11.03 -12.40
C ILE A 32 -11.50 -12.17 -13.24
N LYS A 33 -11.35 -12.09 -14.56
CA LYS A 33 -11.73 -13.17 -15.49
C LYS A 33 -10.48 -14.00 -15.82
N GLY A 34 -10.60 -15.32 -15.90
CA GLY A 34 -9.46 -16.25 -15.99
C GLY A 34 -8.56 -16.10 -17.23
N ASP A 35 -8.98 -15.33 -18.23
CA ASP A 35 -8.29 -15.00 -19.47
C ASP A 35 -7.52 -13.67 -19.43
N THR A 36 -7.66 -12.88 -18.37
CA THR A 36 -7.01 -11.58 -18.20
C THR A 36 -6.10 -11.58 -16.97
N GLY A 37 -4.79 -11.53 -17.19
CA GLY A 37 -3.82 -11.37 -16.11
C GLY A 37 -3.98 -10.00 -15.45
N MET A 38 -4.55 -9.94 -14.24
CA MET A 38 -4.57 -8.71 -13.45
C MET A 38 -3.22 -8.54 -12.74
N SER A 39 -2.56 -7.40 -12.97
CA SER A 39 -1.35 -7.01 -12.24
C SER A 39 -1.66 -5.88 -11.27
N VAL A 40 -1.55 -6.14 -9.96
CA VAL A 40 -1.67 -5.12 -8.92
C VAL A 40 -0.27 -4.66 -8.53
N LYS A 41 0.07 -3.43 -8.90
CA LYS A 41 1.35 -2.82 -8.58
C LYS A 41 1.28 -2.19 -7.18
N TYR A 42 1.96 -2.78 -6.20
CA TYR A 42 2.00 -2.28 -4.82
C TYR A 42 3.44 -2.05 -4.36
N ILE A 43 3.69 -0.96 -3.62
CA ILE A 43 5.02 -0.62 -3.08
C ILE A 43 4.93 -0.66 -1.56
N GLN A 44 5.60 -1.65 -0.96
CA GLN A 44 5.72 -1.74 0.49
C GLN A 44 7.12 -2.19 0.88
N GLY A 45 7.72 -1.46 1.81
CA GLY A 45 8.99 -1.82 2.43
C GLY A 45 8.82 -1.82 3.95
N VAL A 46 9.46 -2.78 4.62
CA VAL A 46 9.44 -2.90 6.08
C VAL A 46 10.87 -3.13 6.54
N VAL A 47 11.33 -2.31 7.48
CA VAL A 47 12.66 -2.44 8.09
C VAL A 47 12.56 -2.14 9.58
N ARG A 48 13.36 -2.86 10.37
CA ARG A 48 13.51 -2.56 11.80
C ARG A 48 14.25 -1.23 11.96
N ILE A 49 13.71 -0.37 12.80
CA ILE A 49 14.36 0.89 13.12
C ILE A 49 15.34 0.72 14.29
N PRO A 50 16.50 1.39 14.27
CA PRO A 50 17.39 1.42 15.42
C PRO A 50 16.80 2.24 16.57
N GLU A 51 17.39 2.12 17.76
CA GLU A 51 17.13 3.05 18.86
C GLU A 51 17.36 4.51 18.41
N ASP A 52 16.57 5.40 18.98
CA ASP A 52 16.53 6.83 18.62
C ASP A 52 16.16 7.13 17.16
N PHE A 53 15.66 6.17 16.39
CA PHE A 53 14.96 6.52 15.15
C PHE A 53 13.67 7.28 15.49
N ARG A 54 13.50 8.47 14.90
CA ARG A 54 12.38 9.39 15.19
C ARG A 54 11.48 9.47 13.96
N ARG A 55 10.98 10.67 13.66
CA ARG A 55 10.26 10.96 12.42
C ARG A 55 11.20 10.86 11.22
N VAL A 56 10.66 10.42 10.09
CA VAL A 56 11.37 10.41 8.82
C VAL A 56 11.63 11.85 8.37
N LYS A 57 12.87 12.13 7.99
CA LYS A 57 13.33 13.39 7.41
C LYS A 57 13.33 13.32 5.89
N THR A 58 13.90 12.26 5.31
CA THR A 58 13.94 12.05 3.86
C THR A 58 13.78 10.58 3.50
N ILE A 59 13.24 10.32 2.31
CA ILE A 59 13.22 9.01 1.66
C ILE A 59 13.84 9.19 0.28
N VAL A 60 14.87 8.40 -0.03
CA VAL A 60 15.60 8.49 -1.29
C VAL A 60 15.59 7.13 -1.97
N LYS A 61 15.16 7.09 -3.23
CA LYS A 61 15.27 5.89 -4.06
C LYS A 61 16.74 5.51 -4.21
N LYS A 62 17.04 4.24 -3.97
CA LYS A 62 18.35 3.61 -4.20
C LYS A 62 18.17 2.42 -5.13
N GLU A 63 19.28 1.77 -5.47
CA GLU A 63 19.22 0.50 -6.16
C GLU A 63 18.46 -0.53 -5.30
N ASN A 64 17.46 -1.20 -5.89
CA ASN A 64 16.65 -2.25 -5.24
C ASN A 64 15.91 -1.84 -3.95
N GLY A 65 15.69 -0.55 -3.72
CA GLY A 65 14.95 -0.12 -2.54
C GLY A 65 14.94 1.38 -2.28
N VAL A 66 14.70 1.71 -1.02
CA VAL A 66 14.74 3.09 -0.52
C VAL A 66 15.59 3.18 0.73
N GLU A 67 16.33 4.28 0.82
CA GLU A 67 17.02 4.72 2.01
C GLU A 67 16.14 5.75 2.73
N ILE A 68 15.98 5.58 4.04
CA ILE A 68 15.13 6.42 4.88
C ILE A 68 16.01 7.03 5.95
N THR A 69 16.07 8.36 5.99
CA THR A 69 16.85 9.12 6.97
C THR A 69 15.91 9.70 8.01
N SER A 70 16.20 9.47 9.30
CA SER A 70 15.50 10.04 10.45
C SER A 70 16.00 11.46 10.77
N PHE A 71 15.18 12.27 11.42
CA PHE A 71 15.60 13.57 11.99
C PHE A 71 16.73 13.44 13.03
N SER A 72 16.90 12.26 13.64
CA SER A 72 18.05 11.96 14.51
C SER A 72 19.35 11.65 13.75
N GLY A 73 19.33 11.64 12.41
CA GLY A 73 20.47 11.30 11.57
C GLY A 73 20.66 9.80 11.34
N LYS A 74 19.85 8.93 11.98
CA LYS A 74 19.85 7.48 11.70
C LYS A 74 19.36 7.21 10.29
N VAL A 75 19.97 6.21 9.64
CA VAL A 75 19.64 5.80 8.28
C VAL A 75 19.27 4.32 8.30
N VAL A 76 18.18 3.98 7.61
CA VAL A 76 17.76 2.59 7.39
C VAL A 76 17.47 2.37 5.92
N PHE A 77 17.57 1.12 5.47
CA PHE A 77 17.28 0.73 4.10
C PHE A 77 16.21 -0.37 4.10
N THR A 78 15.23 -0.26 3.21
CA THR A 78 14.31 -1.35 2.92
C THR A 78 14.29 -1.64 1.44
N LYS A 79 14.24 -2.93 1.10
CA LYS A 79 13.96 -3.36 -0.26
C LYS A 79 12.54 -2.96 -0.63
N VAL A 80 12.38 -2.39 -1.81
CA VAL A 80 11.10 -2.11 -2.47
C VAL A 80 11.32 -2.21 -3.97
N ASP A 81 10.35 -2.77 -4.69
CA ASP A 81 10.34 -2.68 -6.14
C ASP A 81 9.73 -1.33 -6.56
N THR A 82 10.54 -0.52 -7.24
CA THR A 82 10.12 0.77 -7.81
C THR A 82 10.24 0.79 -9.32
N GLY A 83 10.47 -0.37 -9.95
CA GLY A 83 10.66 -0.50 -11.39
C GLY A 83 9.42 -0.14 -12.19
N PHE A 84 8.24 -0.18 -11.58
CA PHE A 84 6.97 0.10 -12.23
C PHE A 84 6.48 1.56 -12.13
N LEU A 85 7.25 2.45 -11.48
CA LEU A 85 6.92 3.88 -11.31
C LEU A 85 7.45 4.79 -12.43
N SER A 86 7.91 4.22 -13.55
CA SER A 86 8.47 4.94 -14.71
C SER A 86 7.50 5.95 -15.31
#